data_AF-A0A961C0A9-F1
#
_entry.id   AF-A0A961C0A9-F1
#
_cell.length_a   1.000
_cell.length_b   1.000
_cell.length_c   1.000
_cell.angle_alpha   90.00
_cell.angle_beta   90.00
_cell.angle_gamma   90.00
#
_symmetry.space_group_name_H-M   'P 1'
#
loop_
_entity.id
_entity.type
_entity.pdbx_description
1 polymer ?
#
loop_
_entity_poly.entity_id
_entity_poly.type
_entity_poly.pdbx_seq_one_letter_code
_entity_poly.pdbx_strand_id
1 'polypeptide(L)'
;MPKEKLAVVAVGGNALITSSEHKSLPDQRLASREAMQHVVAMIEAGWTVVITHGNGPQVGFLLRRAELAHDELPEIPLDVCGADTQGATGYLFASELNTEFHHRGLAKQCVALVTQTVVDRDDPAFGAPSKPIGSFMSEAEAAARRDRDGWDVVEDAGRGWRRVVASPQPQRIVELEAIRFLTDQGFIVVAAGGGGIPVAETEDGQVVGVEAVIDKDLSSAVLARELDAEVLLIST
;
A
#
# COMPACT_ATOMS: atom_id res chain seq x y z
N MET A 1 27.15 -1.73 -19.49
CA MET A 1 27.02 -2.72 -18.39
C MET A 1 25.91 -3.69 -18.79
N PRO A 2 25.97 -4.98 -18.45
CA PRO A 2 24.82 -5.86 -18.67
C PRO A 2 23.59 -5.27 -17.97
N LYS A 3 22.41 -5.37 -18.60
CA LYS A 3 21.15 -4.91 -18.03
C LYS A 3 20.95 -5.66 -16.72
N GLU A 4 20.92 -4.97 -15.58
CA GLU A 4 20.65 -5.59 -14.29
C GLU A 4 19.22 -6.15 -14.31
N LYS A 5 19.03 -7.36 -13.77
CA LYS A 5 17.72 -8.01 -13.78
C LYS A 5 16.81 -7.31 -12.79
N LEU A 6 15.71 -6.72 -13.28
CA LEU A 6 14.75 -6.01 -12.44
C LEU A 6 13.59 -6.94 -12.04
N ALA A 7 13.32 -7.01 -10.74
CA ALA A 7 12.13 -7.63 -10.19
C ALA A 7 11.28 -6.59 -9.44
N VAL A 8 9.97 -6.61 -9.66
CA VAL A 8 9.00 -5.99 -8.75
C VAL A 8 8.53 -7.06 -7.77
N VAL A 9 8.72 -6.82 -6.48
CA VAL A 9 8.37 -7.76 -5.40
C VAL A 9 7.22 -7.18 -4.60
N ALA A 10 6.03 -7.73 -4.80
CA ALA A 10 4.82 -7.38 -4.06
C ALA A 10 4.72 -8.21 -2.79
N VAL A 11 5.05 -7.59 -1.65
CA VAL A 11 4.98 -8.27 -0.36
C VAL A 11 3.56 -8.29 0.21
N GLY A 12 3.15 -9.46 0.70
CA GLY A 12 1.86 -9.70 1.32
C GLY A 12 1.72 -9.09 2.72
N GLY A 13 0.52 -9.22 3.30
CA GLY A 13 0.24 -8.75 4.66
C GLY A 13 1.06 -9.47 5.73
N ASN A 14 1.50 -10.70 5.45
CA ASN A 14 2.39 -11.51 6.29
C ASN A 14 3.77 -10.89 6.50
N ALA A 15 4.21 -9.97 5.62
CA ALA A 15 5.44 -9.19 5.84
C ALA A 15 5.32 -8.17 6.98
N LEU A 16 4.12 -7.97 7.53
CA LEU A 16 3.87 -7.09 8.67
C LEU A 16 3.08 -7.80 9.78
N ILE A 17 2.06 -8.58 9.46
CA ILE A 17 1.21 -9.25 10.46
C ILE A 17 1.20 -10.74 10.18
N THR A 18 1.84 -11.51 11.07
CA THR A 18 1.94 -12.97 10.96
C THR A 18 0.73 -13.69 11.57
N SER A 19 0.06 -13.09 12.56
CA SER A 19 -1.20 -13.59 13.11
C SER A 19 -1.99 -12.50 13.84
N SER A 20 -3.26 -12.78 14.20
CA SER A 20 -4.12 -11.85 14.96
C SER A 20 -3.58 -11.47 16.34
N GLU A 21 -2.71 -12.31 16.90
CA GLU A 21 -2.05 -12.11 18.20
C GLU A 21 -0.79 -11.25 18.07
N HIS A 22 -0.17 -11.20 16.88
CA HIS A 22 1.10 -10.52 16.59
C HIS A 22 0.87 -9.32 15.66
N LYS A 23 0.25 -8.27 16.19
CA LYS A 23 -0.15 -7.06 15.44
C LYS A 23 0.49 -5.77 15.96
N SER A 24 1.24 -5.83 17.06
CA SER A 24 1.87 -4.65 17.65
C SER A 24 2.96 -4.08 16.73
N LEU A 25 3.39 -2.83 16.95
CA LEU A 25 4.49 -2.26 16.18
C LEU A 25 5.80 -3.05 16.32
N PRO A 26 6.19 -3.54 17.51
CA PRO A 26 7.30 -4.48 17.65
C PRO A 26 7.13 -5.76 16.82
N ASP A 27 5.93 -6.37 16.80
CA ASP A 27 5.67 -7.57 16.01
C ASP A 27 5.82 -7.28 14.51
N GLN A 28 5.24 -6.16 14.05
CA GLN A 28 5.35 -5.74 12.65
C GLN A 28 6.80 -5.49 12.23
N ARG A 29 7.62 -4.95 13.14
CA ARG A 29 9.05 -4.79 12.89
C ARG A 29 9.75 -6.14 12.74
N LEU A 30 9.47 -7.10 13.62
CA LEU A 30 10.07 -8.45 13.53
C LEU A 30 9.67 -9.16 12.23
N ALA A 31 8.39 -9.12 11.86
CA ALA A 31 7.91 -9.69 10.61
C ALA A 31 8.57 -9.00 9.39
N SER A 32 8.68 -7.68 9.42
CA SER A 32 9.33 -6.92 8.34
C SER A 32 10.81 -7.29 8.20
N ARG A 33 11.53 -7.48 9.32
CA ARG A 33 12.92 -7.89 9.29
C ARG A 33 13.10 -9.24 8.60
N GLU A 34 12.31 -10.23 8.97
CA GLU A 34 12.34 -11.57 8.36
C GLU A 34 12.06 -11.49 6.85
N ALA A 35 11.00 -10.77 6.45
CA ALA A 35 10.67 -10.58 5.04
C ALA A 35 11.80 -9.89 4.26
N MET A 36 12.40 -8.82 4.82
CA MET A 36 13.45 -8.06 4.14
C MET A 36 14.74 -8.87 4.00
N GLN A 37 15.05 -9.81 4.89
CA GLN A 37 16.19 -10.72 4.74
C GLN A 37 16.12 -11.56 3.45
N HIS A 38 14.93 -11.98 3.05
CA HIS A 38 14.71 -12.69 1.79
C HIS A 38 14.89 -11.77 0.58
N VAL A 39 14.42 -10.52 0.68
CA VAL A 39 14.63 -9.51 -0.38
C VAL A 39 16.12 -9.20 -0.55
N VAL A 40 16.88 -9.04 0.53
CA VAL A 40 18.34 -8.83 0.45
C VAL A 40 19.05 -10.04 -0.17
N ALA A 41 18.59 -11.27 0.08
CA ALA A 41 19.14 -12.45 -0.57
C ALA A 41 18.92 -12.43 -2.10
N MET A 42 17.80 -11.90 -2.59
CA MET A 42 17.60 -11.68 -4.04
C MET A 42 18.58 -10.64 -4.58
N ILE A 43 18.82 -9.56 -3.83
CA ILE A 43 19.75 -8.50 -4.22
C ILE A 43 21.19 -9.03 -4.31
N GLU A 44 21.62 -9.87 -3.37
CA GLU A 44 22.92 -10.56 -3.42
C GLU A 44 23.04 -11.50 -4.62
N ALA A 45 21.93 -12.11 -5.05
CA ALA A 45 21.88 -12.93 -6.25
C ALA A 45 21.90 -12.12 -7.56
N GLY A 46 22.05 -10.78 -7.48
CA GLY A 46 22.22 -9.90 -8.63
C GLY A 46 20.92 -9.30 -9.17
N TRP A 47 19.82 -9.36 -8.41
CA TRP A 47 18.57 -8.69 -8.76
C TRP A 47 18.56 -7.24 -8.28
N THR A 48 18.11 -6.35 -9.15
CA THR A 48 17.61 -5.04 -8.76
C THR A 48 16.14 -5.19 -8.40
N VAL A 49 15.73 -4.63 -7.27
CA VAL A 49 14.41 -4.88 -6.70
C VAL A 49 13.67 -3.56 -6.43
N VAL A 50 12.43 -3.49 -6.90
CA VAL A 50 11.43 -2.52 -6.46
C VAL A 50 10.39 -3.26 -5.63
N ILE A 51 10.11 -2.77 -4.43
CA ILE A 51 9.26 -3.43 -3.45
C ILE A 51 7.92 -2.68 -3.41
N THR A 52 6.82 -3.40 -3.55
CA THR A 52 5.48 -2.91 -3.23
C THR A 52 4.94 -3.69 -2.05
N HIS A 53 3.90 -3.17 -1.39
CA HIS A 53 3.33 -3.83 -0.23
C HIS A 53 1.83 -3.59 -0.11
N GLY A 54 1.14 -4.47 0.62
CA GLY A 54 -0.23 -4.21 1.04
C GLY A 54 -0.29 -3.28 2.25
N ASN A 55 -1.47 -2.73 2.53
CA ASN A 55 -1.70 -1.92 3.73
C ASN A 55 -3.04 -2.23 4.42
N GLY A 56 -3.78 -3.27 4.01
CA GLY A 56 -5.15 -3.51 4.47
C GLY A 56 -5.34 -3.46 6.00
N PRO A 57 -4.58 -4.24 6.79
CA PRO A 57 -4.63 -4.14 8.24
C PRO A 57 -4.17 -2.78 8.79
N GLN A 58 -3.11 -2.20 8.21
CA GLN A 58 -2.51 -0.94 8.67
C GLN A 58 -3.46 0.24 8.47
N VAL A 59 -4.10 0.33 7.30
CA VAL A 59 -5.09 1.38 7.00
C VAL A 59 -6.32 1.17 7.86
N GLY A 60 -6.73 -0.08 8.11
CA GLY A 60 -7.80 -0.40 9.06
C GLY A 60 -7.50 0.07 10.50
N PHE A 61 -6.27 -0.10 10.99
CA PHE A 61 -5.88 0.42 12.30
C PHE A 61 -5.87 1.95 12.35
N LEU A 62 -5.44 2.60 11.28
CA LEU A 62 -5.43 4.06 11.21
C LEU A 62 -6.85 4.64 11.19
N LEU A 63 -7.73 4.07 10.36
CA LEU A 63 -9.16 4.40 10.35
C LEU A 63 -9.77 4.20 11.74
N ARG A 64 -9.47 3.09 12.42
CA ARG A 64 -9.96 2.87 13.77
C ARG A 64 -9.46 3.91 14.78
N ARG A 65 -8.21 4.38 14.66
CA ARG A 65 -7.71 5.46 15.49
C ARG A 65 -8.44 6.77 15.22
N ALA A 66 -8.70 7.09 13.95
CA ALA A 66 -9.47 8.27 13.55
C ALA A 66 -10.90 8.21 14.10
N GLU A 67 -11.58 7.07 13.97
CA GLU A 67 -12.91 6.83 14.55
C GLU A 67 -12.95 7.07 16.07
N LEU A 68 -11.95 6.57 16.80
CA LEU A 68 -11.87 6.71 18.26
C LEU A 68 -11.53 8.14 18.70
N ALA A 69 -10.87 8.92 17.85
CA ALA A 69 -10.44 10.29 18.14
C ALA A 69 -11.39 11.37 17.59
N HIS A 70 -12.47 10.98 16.91
CA HIS A 70 -13.35 11.89 16.18
C HIS A 70 -13.93 13.05 17.02
N ASP A 71 -14.18 12.81 18.31
CA ASP A 71 -14.71 13.85 19.22
C ASP A 71 -13.67 14.94 19.57
N GLU A 72 -12.39 14.68 19.33
CA GLU A 72 -11.27 15.58 19.66
C GLU A 72 -10.49 16.06 18.43
N LEU A 73 -10.48 15.27 17.35
CA LEU A 73 -9.69 15.52 16.14
C LEU A 73 -10.56 15.33 14.88
N PRO A 74 -10.30 16.11 13.81
CA PRO A 74 -10.96 15.89 12.51
C PRO A 74 -10.71 14.48 11.97
N GLU A 75 -11.72 13.88 11.33
CA GLU A 75 -11.52 12.65 10.56
C GLU A 75 -10.59 12.92 9.37
N ILE A 76 -9.74 11.94 9.07
CA ILE A 76 -8.84 11.97 7.92
C ILE A 76 -9.43 11.10 6.80
N PRO A 77 -9.43 11.59 5.55
CA PRO A 77 -9.99 10.83 4.43
C PRO A 77 -9.13 9.59 4.12
N LEU A 78 -9.72 8.63 3.42
CA LEU A 78 -9.10 7.33 3.20
C LEU A 78 -7.82 7.37 2.37
N ASP A 79 -7.74 8.26 1.38
CA ASP A 79 -6.56 8.49 0.56
C ASP A 79 -5.37 8.99 1.39
N VAL A 80 -5.63 9.93 2.32
CA VAL A 80 -4.62 10.42 3.29
C VAL A 80 -4.22 9.31 4.26
N CYS A 81 -5.17 8.49 4.72
CA CYS A 81 -4.83 7.28 5.48
C CYS A 81 -3.90 6.35 4.68
N GLY A 82 -4.15 6.21 3.38
CA GLY A 82 -3.28 5.49 2.45
C GLY A 82 -1.86 6.06 2.47
N ALA A 83 -1.73 7.38 2.32
CA ALA A 83 -0.44 8.09 2.36
C ALA A 83 0.33 7.85 3.68
N ASP A 84 -0.35 7.97 4.82
CA ASP A 84 0.23 7.72 6.14
C ASP A 84 0.78 6.29 6.26
N THR A 85 0.04 5.30 5.74
CA THR A 85 0.50 3.91 5.76
C THR A 85 1.70 3.67 4.86
N GLN A 86 1.83 4.37 3.73
CA GLN A 86 3.02 4.30 2.90
C GLN A 86 4.24 4.85 3.65
N GLY A 87 4.09 5.98 4.34
CA GLY A 87 5.15 6.56 5.15
C GLY A 87 5.58 5.61 6.28
N ALA A 88 4.63 5.07 7.04
CA ALA A 88 4.90 4.19 8.17
C ALA A 88 5.54 2.85 7.74
N THR A 89 4.97 2.16 6.74
CA THR A 89 5.51 0.89 6.26
C THR A 89 6.81 1.09 5.48
N GLY A 90 6.88 2.12 4.64
CA GLY A 90 8.09 2.49 3.91
C GLY A 90 9.26 2.77 4.86
N TYR A 91 9.00 3.47 5.98
CA TYR A 91 9.98 3.66 7.04
C TYR A 91 10.47 2.34 7.64
N LEU A 92 9.55 1.43 8.00
CA LEU A 92 9.92 0.13 8.57
C LEU A 92 10.79 -0.68 7.60
N PHE A 93 10.36 -0.80 6.34
CA PHE A 93 11.07 -1.59 5.34
C PHE A 93 12.42 -0.97 5.00
N ALA A 94 12.50 0.34 4.77
CA ALA A 94 13.76 1.01 4.51
C ALA A 94 14.73 0.88 5.69
N SER A 95 14.22 0.96 6.92
CA SER A 95 15.04 0.74 8.13
C SER A 95 15.62 -0.67 8.17
N GLU A 96 14.81 -1.71 8.04
CA GLU A 96 15.29 -3.09 8.14
C GLU A 96 16.17 -3.49 6.93
N LEU A 97 15.87 -3.02 5.72
CA LEU A 97 16.72 -3.22 4.54
C LEU A 97 18.10 -2.58 4.70
N ASN A 98 18.15 -1.31 5.13
CA ASN A 98 19.42 -0.60 5.32
C ASN A 98 20.27 -1.25 6.44
N THR A 99 19.63 -1.71 7.51
CA THR A 99 20.30 -2.50 8.56
C THR A 99 20.86 -3.79 7.99
N GLU A 100 20.10 -4.52 7.18
CA GLU A 100 20.54 -5.77 6.60
C GLU A 100 21.64 -5.58 5.55
N PHE A 101 21.58 -4.53 4.72
CA PHE A 101 22.68 -4.15 3.83
C PHE A 101 23.97 -3.90 4.60
N HIS A 102 23.88 -3.19 5.74
CA HIS A 102 25.03 -2.96 6.60
C HIS A 102 25.60 -4.26 7.16
N HIS A 103 24.75 -5.16 7.67
CA HIS A 103 25.19 -6.46 8.19
C HIS A 103 25.89 -7.34 7.14
N ARG A 104 25.42 -7.27 5.88
CA ARG A 104 26.00 -8.05 4.78
C ARG A 104 27.12 -7.33 4.02
N GLY A 105 27.48 -6.11 4.44
CA GLY A 105 28.53 -5.31 3.77
C GLY A 105 28.16 -4.85 2.35
N LEU A 106 26.86 -4.71 2.06
CA LEU A 106 26.37 -4.27 0.76
C LEU A 106 26.31 -2.75 0.70
N ALA A 107 26.98 -2.16 -0.30
CA ALA A 107 26.93 -0.72 -0.59
C ALA A 107 25.64 -0.37 -1.34
N LYS A 108 24.49 -0.54 -0.68
CA LYS A 108 23.15 -0.26 -1.20
C LYS A 108 22.39 0.65 -0.23
N GLN A 109 21.38 1.32 -0.74
CA GLN A 109 20.49 2.16 0.06
C GLN A 109 19.05 1.94 -0.39
N CYS A 110 18.16 1.79 0.59
CA CYS A 110 16.72 1.76 0.38
C CYS A 110 16.13 3.16 0.55
N VAL A 111 15.20 3.52 -0.34
CA VAL A 111 14.34 4.70 -0.25
C VAL A 111 12.87 4.29 -0.33
N ALA A 112 12.02 4.96 0.45
CA ALA A 112 10.57 4.78 0.38
C ALA A 112 9.96 6.03 -0.26
N LEU A 113 9.18 5.83 -1.32
CA LEU A 113 8.52 6.90 -2.06
C LEU A 113 7.02 6.87 -1.79
N VAL A 114 6.49 8.01 -1.33
CA VAL A 114 5.06 8.24 -1.40
C VAL A 114 4.65 8.20 -2.86
N THR A 115 3.69 7.35 -3.18
CA THR A 115 3.32 6.99 -4.54
C THR A 115 1.83 7.18 -4.74
N GLN A 116 1.46 7.90 -5.78
CA GLN A 116 0.09 8.09 -6.26
C GLN A 116 -0.16 7.19 -7.47
N THR A 117 -1.38 6.65 -7.56
CA THR A 117 -1.83 5.80 -8.65
C THR A 117 -3.07 6.41 -9.27
N VAL A 118 -2.99 6.68 -10.56
CA VAL A 118 -4.11 7.23 -11.32
C VAL A 118 -5.17 6.15 -11.51
N VAL A 119 -6.43 6.52 -11.27
CA VAL A 119 -7.62 5.70 -11.48
C VAL A 119 -8.63 6.46 -12.31
N ASP A 120 -9.50 5.73 -13.02
CA ASP A 120 -10.59 6.35 -13.78
C ASP A 120 -11.67 6.88 -12.82
N ARG A 121 -12.09 8.13 -12.99
CA ARG A 121 -13.21 8.71 -12.19
C ARG A 121 -14.53 8.01 -12.47
N ASP A 122 -14.68 7.48 -13.68
CA ASP A 122 -15.89 6.81 -14.14
C ASP A 122 -15.76 5.28 -13.99
N ASP A 123 -14.77 4.79 -13.23
CA ASP A 123 -14.63 3.35 -12.96
C ASP A 123 -15.93 2.81 -12.33
N PRO A 124 -16.51 1.73 -12.87
CA PRO A 124 -17.74 1.12 -12.33
C PRO A 124 -17.67 0.78 -10.83
N ALA A 125 -16.47 0.57 -10.27
CA ALA A 125 -16.27 0.31 -8.86
C ALA A 125 -16.76 1.45 -7.95
N PHE A 126 -16.83 2.70 -8.44
CA PHE A 126 -17.41 3.82 -7.69
C PHE A 126 -18.93 3.73 -7.59
N GLY A 127 -19.61 3.15 -8.58
CA GLY A 127 -21.05 2.91 -8.55
C GLY A 127 -21.45 1.65 -7.78
N ALA A 128 -20.50 0.74 -7.54
CA ALA A 128 -20.70 -0.49 -6.75
C ALA A 128 -19.52 -0.80 -5.82
N PRO A 129 -19.31 0.00 -4.76
CA PRO A 129 -18.27 -0.25 -3.77
C PRO A 129 -18.39 -1.63 -3.14
N SER A 130 -17.27 -2.35 -3.07
CA SER A 130 -17.27 -3.75 -2.60
C SER A 130 -16.11 -4.08 -1.67
N LYS A 131 -15.08 -3.23 -1.58
CA LYS A 131 -13.89 -3.52 -0.78
C LYS A 131 -14.14 -3.14 0.67
N PRO A 132 -14.19 -4.10 1.61
CA PRO A 132 -14.54 -3.79 2.98
C PRO A 132 -13.33 -3.24 3.75
N ILE A 133 -13.52 -2.13 4.44
CA ILE A 133 -12.51 -1.41 5.22
C ILE A 133 -12.97 -1.16 6.65
N GLY A 134 -12.06 -0.71 7.51
CA GLY A 134 -12.35 -0.37 8.90
C GLY A 134 -12.83 -1.55 9.76
N SER A 135 -13.40 -1.21 10.91
CA SER A 135 -13.88 -2.17 11.91
C SER A 135 -15.29 -2.67 11.59
N PHE A 136 -15.70 -3.76 12.25
CA PHE A 136 -17.10 -4.19 12.26
C PHE A 136 -17.95 -3.20 13.07
N MET A 137 -19.15 -2.95 12.58
CA MET A 137 -20.19 -2.11 13.18
C MET A 137 -21.45 -2.91 13.43
N SER A 138 -22.26 -2.48 14.39
CA SER A 138 -23.66 -2.91 14.49
C SER A 138 -24.48 -2.34 13.33
N GLU A 139 -25.64 -2.93 13.05
CA GLU A 139 -26.57 -2.44 12.02
C GLU A 139 -27.01 -1.00 12.28
N ALA A 140 -27.25 -0.64 13.55
CA ALA A 140 -27.64 0.70 13.95
C ALA A 140 -26.53 1.73 13.71
N GLU A 141 -25.28 1.40 14.05
CA GLU A 141 -24.12 2.26 13.78
C GLU A 141 -23.88 2.41 12.27
N ALA A 142 -24.00 1.32 11.50
CA ALA A 142 -23.83 1.35 10.05
C ALA A 142 -24.91 2.21 9.37
N ALA A 143 -26.17 2.11 9.81
CA ALA A 143 -27.25 2.97 9.33
C ALA A 143 -26.99 4.45 9.64
N ALA A 144 -26.56 4.76 10.87
CA ALA A 144 -26.22 6.13 11.26
C ALA A 144 -25.06 6.71 10.44
N ARG A 145 -24.00 5.92 10.19
CA ARG A 145 -22.86 6.31 9.36
C ARG A 145 -23.26 6.50 7.89
N ARG A 146 -24.14 5.66 7.35
CA ARG A 146 -24.70 5.86 6.01
C ARG A 146 -25.45 7.18 5.88
N ASP A 147 -26.32 7.47 6.84
CA ASP A 147 -27.20 8.65 6.76
C ASP A 147 -26.43 9.96 7.03
N ARG A 148 -25.41 9.93 7.92
CA ARG A 148 -24.63 11.11 8.29
C ARG A 148 -23.43 11.36 7.36
N ASP A 149 -22.70 10.31 7.03
CA ASP A 149 -21.39 10.41 6.35
C ASP A 149 -21.45 9.92 4.89
N GLY A 150 -22.61 9.40 4.44
CA GLY A 150 -22.77 8.88 3.09
C GLY A 150 -22.05 7.57 2.82
N TRP A 151 -21.69 6.82 3.86
CA TRP A 151 -20.94 5.56 3.71
C TRP A 151 -21.77 4.46 3.06
N ASP A 152 -21.16 3.81 2.06
CA ASP A 152 -21.61 2.48 1.63
C ASP A 152 -21.23 1.44 2.68
N VAL A 153 -22.21 0.63 3.09
CA VAL A 153 -22.04 -0.39 4.12
C VAL A 153 -22.65 -1.71 3.66
N VAL A 154 -21.98 -2.82 3.98
CA VAL A 154 -22.45 -4.18 3.68
C VAL A 154 -22.43 -5.05 4.92
N GLU A 155 -23.35 -6.00 4.99
CA GLU A 155 -23.35 -7.06 5.99
C GLU A 155 -22.32 -8.12 5.62
N ASP A 156 -21.48 -8.52 6.56
CA ASP A 156 -20.36 -9.43 6.33
C ASP A 156 -20.58 -10.77 7.07
N ALA A 157 -21.48 -11.58 6.49
CA ALA A 157 -21.72 -12.98 6.85
C ALA A 157 -21.98 -13.20 8.35
N GLY A 158 -22.84 -12.39 8.97
CA GLY A 158 -23.21 -12.50 10.37
C GLY A 158 -22.16 -11.98 11.37
N ARG A 159 -21.02 -11.46 10.89
CA ARG A 159 -19.96 -10.89 11.75
C ARG A 159 -20.21 -9.42 12.09
N GLY A 160 -21.18 -8.79 11.44
CA GLY A 160 -21.53 -7.39 11.57
C GLY A 160 -21.54 -6.68 10.22
N TRP A 161 -21.60 -5.35 10.27
CA TRP A 161 -21.57 -4.48 9.10
C TRP A 161 -20.19 -3.86 8.92
N ARG A 162 -19.78 -3.59 7.68
CA ARG A 162 -18.51 -2.93 7.38
C ARG A 162 -18.70 -1.83 6.34
N ARG A 163 -17.93 -0.74 6.46
CA ARG A 163 -17.81 0.25 5.39
C ARG A 163 -17.17 -0.42 4.19
N VAL A 164 -17.73 -0.21 3.00
CA VAL A 164 -17.11 -0.59 1.73
C VAL A 164 -16.71 0.65 0.96
N VAL A 165 -15.67 0.50 0.16
CA VAL A 165 -15.18 1.54 -0.74
C VAL A 165 -14.90 0.97 -2.12
N ALA A 166 -14.77 1.86 -3.09
CA ALA A 166 -14.39 1.51 -4.44
C ALA A 166 -13.00 0.87 -4.46
N SER A 167 -12.82 -0.09 -5.37
CA SER A 167 -11.53 -0.67 -5.72
C SER A 167 -11.32 -0.58 -7.23
N PRO A 168 -11.07 0.65 -7.73
CA PRO A 168 -10.93 0.90 -9.16
C PRO A 168 -9.65 0.31 -9.71
N GLN A 169 -9.61 0.16 -11.03
CA GLN A 169 -8.45 -0.37 -11.74
C GLN A 169 -7.30 0.66 -11.75
N PRO A 170 -6.07 0.27 -11.38
CA PRO A 170 -4.91 1.14 -11.52
C PRO A 170 -4.58 1.36 -13.00
N GLN A 171 -4.42 2.62 -13.41
CA GLN A 171 -4.08 2.95 -14.79
C GLN A 171 -2.57 3.17 -14.98
N ARG A 172 -1.98 4.04 -14.16
CA ARG A 172 -0.55 4.40 -14.20
C ARG A 172 -0.05 4.90 -12.86
N ILE A 173 1.27 4.81 -12.65
CA ILE A 173 1.93 5.38 -11.46
C ILE A 173 2.38 6.82 -11.76
N VAL A 174 2.09 7.77 -10.87
CA VAL A 174 2.45 9.18 -11.06
C VAL A 174 3.97 9.37 -10.95
N GLU A 175 4.59 8.77 -9.94
CA GLU A 175 6.03 8.89 -9.65
C GLU A 175 6.90 7.88 -10.44
N LEU A 176 6.40 7.31 -11.53
CA LEU A 176 7.09 6.27 -12.31
C LEU A 176 8.52 6.66 -12.71
N GLU A 177 8.71 7.87 -13.23
CA GLU A 177 10.03 8.34 -13.69
C GLU A 177 11.01 8.50 -12.54
N ALA A 178 10.55 8.92 -11.35
CA ALA A 178 11.38 9.00 -10.16
C ALA A 178 11.79 7.61 -9.67
N ILE A 179 10.84 6.65 -9.66
CA ILE A 179 11.10 5.26 -9.31
C ILE A 179 12.16 4.69 -10.27
N ARG A 180 11.96 4.85 -11.59
CA ARG A 180 12.90 4.40 -12.62
C ARG A 180 14.29 4.98 -12.41
N PHE A 181 14.39 6.30 -12.25
CA PHE A 181 15.67 6.97 -12.06
C PHE A 181 16.41 6.43 -10.83
N LEU A 182 15.73 6.29 -9.69
CA LEU A 182 16.33 5.78 -8.46
C LEU A 182 16.79 4.33 -8.61
N THR A 183 15.96 3.49 -9.23
CA THR A 183 16.31 2.10 -9.53
C THR A 183 17.53 2.00 -10.46
N ASP A 184 17.59 2.82 -11.52
CA ASP A 184 18.73 2.88 -12.45
C ASP A 184 20.02 3.38 -11.79
N GLN A 185 19.92 4.19 -10.73
CA GLN A 185 21.05 4.61 -9.90
C GLN A 185 21.43 3.57 -8.83
N GLY A 186 20.77 2.41 -8.81
CA GLY A 186 21.09 1.29 -7.93
C GLY A 186 20.47 1.38 -6.53
N PHE A 187 19.55 2.32 -6.30
CA PHE A 187 18.73 2.34 -5.08
C PHE A 187 17.71 1.21 -5.09
N ILE A 188 17.42 0.69 -3.90
CA ILE A 188 16.27 -0.20 -3.68
C ILE A 188 15.08 0.69 -3.34
N VAL A 189 14.00 0.56 -4.09
CA VAL A 189 12.85 1.47 -3.99
C VAL A 189 11.66 0.73 -3.40
N VAL A 190 11.12 1.23 -2.29
CA VAL A 190 9.79 0.87 -1.79
C VAL A 190 8.79 1.88 -2.36
N ALA A 191 7.81 1.43 -3.13
CA ALA A 191 6.83 2.27 -3.80
C ALA A 191 5.46 1.59 -3.88
N ALA A 192 4.44 2.32 -4.34
CA ALA A 192 3.08 1.83 -4.53
C ALA A 192 2.50 1.08 -3.30
N GLY A 193 2.85 1.54 -2.10
CA GLY A 193 2.36 0.95 -0.86
C GLY A 193 0.84 1.03 -0.76
N GLY A 194 0.20 -0.08 -0.44
CA GLY A 194 -1.27 -0.21 -0.46
C GLY A 194 -1.89 -0.15 -1.86
N GLY A 195 -1.10 -0.30 -2.93
CA GLY A 195 -1.54 -0.08 -4.31
C GLY A 195 -1.33 1.36 -4.82
N GLY A 196 -0.76 2.24 -3.99
CA GLY A 196 -0.62 3.68 -4.26
C GLY A 196 -1.83 4.48 -3.79
N ILE A 197 -1.63 5.79 -3.55
CA ILE A 197 -2.69 6.70 -3.16
C ILE A 197 -3.58 6.92 -4.39
N PRO A 198 -4.86 6.53 -4.37
CA PRO A 198 -5.76 6.72 -5.49
C PRO A 198 -5.96 8.21 -5.79
N VAL A 199 -5.70 8.56 -7.04
CA VAL A 199 -5.91 9.92 -7.54
C VAL A 199 -6.59 9.88 -8.89
N ALA A 200 -7.34 10.93 -9.18
CA ALA A 200 -7.92 11.17 -10.49
C ALA A 200 -7.28 12.40 -11.13
N GLU A 201 -7.11 12.35 -12.44
CA GLU A 201 -6.70 13.51 -13.22
C GLU A 201 -7.93 14.31 -13.65
N THR A 202 -7.85 15.64 -13.53
CA THR A 202 -8.86 16.55 -14.06
C THR A 202 -8.53 16.94 -15.50
N GLU A 203 -9.49 17.49 -16.24
CA GLU A 203 -9.29 17.94 -17.63
C GLU A 203 -8.16 18.98 -17.76
N ASP A 204 -7.98 19.78 -16.71
CA ASP A 204 -6.97 20.80 -16.53
C ASP A 204 -5.63 20.26 -15.97
N GLY A 205 -5.49 18.94 -15.85
CA GLY A 205 -4.24 18.25 -15.50
C GLY A 205 -3.91 18.27 -14.01
N GLN A 206 -4.86 18.62 -13.14
CA GLN A 206 -4.68 18.51 -11.70
C GLN A 206 -4.84 17.06 -11.25
N VAL A 207 -4.08 16.68 -10.24
CA VAL A 207 -4.17 15.36 -9.60
C VAL A 207 -4.91 15.55 -8.28
N VAL A 208 -6.06 14.89 -8.12
CA VAL A 208 -6.93 15.04 -6.96
C VAL A 208 -7.13 13.68 -6.30
N GLY A 209 -6.97 13.60 -4.97
CA GLY A 209 -7.23 12.40 -4.20
C GLY A 209 -8.68 11.92 -4.31
N VAL A 210 -8.85 10.60 -4.37
CA VAL A 210 -10.18 9.96 -4.42
C VAL A 210 -10.25 8.89 -3.34
N GLU A 211 -11.31 8.87 -2.53
CA GLU A 211 -11.46 7.84 -1.48
C GLU A 211 -11.74 6.46 -2.09
N ALA A 212 -10.68 5.67 -2.27
CA ALA A 212 -10.73 4.30 -2.77
C ALA A 212 -9.59 3.46 -2.16
N VAL A 213 -9.62 2.14 -2.41
CA VAL A 213 -8.48 1.26 -2.12
C VAL A 213 -8.17 0.44 -3.36
N ILE A 214 -7.01 0.70 -3.94
CA ILE A 214 -6.56 0.00 -5.14
C ILE A 214 -6.02 -1.38 -4.75
N ASP A 215 -6.25 -2.38 -5.60
CA ASP A 215 -5.64 -3.69 -5.40
C ASP A 215 -4.11 -3.62 -5.60
N LYS A 216 -3.38 -3.98 -4.54
CA LYS A 216 -1.91 -3.89 -4.53
C LYS A 216 -1.26 -4.74 -5.62
N ASP A 217 -1.82 -5.91 -5.93
CA ASP A 217 -1.20 -6.85 -6.86
C ASP A 217 -1.42 -6.37 -8.30
N LEU A 218 -2.59 -5.77 -8.59
CA LEU A 218 -2.84 -5.06 -9.85
C LEU A 218 -1.91 -3.84 -10.01
N SER A 219 -1.76 -3.00 -8.99
CA SER A 219 -0.82 -1.86 -9.06
C SER A 219 0.63 -2.33 -9.24
N SER A 220 1.00 -3.43 -8.60
CA SER A 220 2.33 -4.03 -8.76
C SER A 220 2.54 -4.55 -10.18
N ALA A 221 1.50 -5.12 -10.81
CA ALA A 221 1.54 -5.52 -12.21
C ALA A 221 1.66 -4.33 -13.17
N VAL A 222 0.95 -3.23 -12.91
CA VAL A 222 1.10 -1.98 -13.66
C VAL A 222 2.53 -1.46 -13.54
N LEU A 223 3.04 -1.34 -12.32
CA LEU A 223 4.40 -0.86 -12.06
C LEU A 223 5.46 -1.76 -12.71
N ALA A 224 5.33 -3.08 -12.61
CA ALA A 224 6.25 -4.03 -13.22
C ALA A 224 6.28 -3.90 -14.75
N ARG A 225 5.11 -3.77 -15.38
CA ARG A 225 4.99 -3.53 -16.82
C ARG A 225 5.62 -2.21 -17.21
N GLU A 226 5.32 -1.13 -16.48
CA GLU A 226 5.82 0.21 -16.79
C GLU A 226 7.34 0.31 -16.62
N LEU A 227 7.93 -0.41 -15.66
CA LEU A 227 9.38 -0.47 -15.46
C LEU A 227 10.10 -1.47 -16.38
N ASP A 228 9.40 -2.19 -17.25
CA ASP A 228 9.95 -3.30 -18.04
C ASP A 228 10.66 -4.35 -17.16
N ALA A 229 10.08 -4.65 -16.00
CA ALA A 229 10.62 -5.63 -15.07
C ALA A 229 10.58 -7.04 -15.68
N GLU A 230 11.63 -7.83 -15.45
CA GLU A 230 11.72 -9.21 -15.94
C GLU A 230 10.79 -10.13 -15.15
N VAL A 231 10.55 -9.82 -13.88
CA VAL A 231 9.76 -10.62 -12.96
C VAL A 231 8.86 -9.71 -12.12
N LEU A 232 7.58 -10.06 -12.07
CA LEU A 232 6.69 -9.69 -10.97
C LEU A 232 6.62 -10.88 -10.02
N LEU A 233 7.05 -10.70 -8.77
CA LEU A 233 6.95 -11.70 -7.71
C LEU A 233 5.90 -11.24 -6.71
N ILE A 234 4.87 -12.05 -6.48
CA ILE A 234 3.86 -11.81 -5.45
C ILE A 234 4.11 -12.82 -4.32
N SER A 235 4.44 -12.33 -3.13
CA SER A 235 4.57 -13.18 -1.95
C SER A 235 3.25 -13.21 -1.15
N THR A 236 2.83 -14.42 -0.80
CA THR A 236 1.59 -14.71 -0.06
C THR A 236 1.86 -15.61 1.14
#